data_AF-A0A1R1PND1-F1
#
_entry.id   AF-A0A1R1PND1-F1
#
_cell.length_a   1.000
_cell.length_b   1.000
_cell.length_c   1.000
_cell.angle_alpha   90.00
_cell.angle_beta   90.00
_cell.angle_gamma   90.00
#
_symmetry.space_group_name_H-M   'P 1'
#
loop_
_entity.id
_entity.type
_entity.pdbx_description
1 polymer ?
#
loop_
_entity_poly.entity_id
_entity_poly.type
_entity_poly.pdbx_seq_one_letter_code
_entity_poly.pdbx_strand_id
1 'polypeptide(L)'
;MGENFLSEEYTMNHQLATIKKPVVAMIDGVTMGGGVGISVHAPFRVSTERTLLAMPETQIGFVPDIGSTFVLARLDGELGPYLGLTGQRLKGIDALYSGFATHHVRSANLQALENELVQLGTGDYDLINKTIEKYTEPDLDSAGNLAYSYSLAPYLNSINRCFKFDTVEQIIEALQQETEQQEWASKTLELLHMMSPTSLKLSLEMIRRAKHMSIKQCLNMETQIVCRTIQSHDFFEGVSELLITKTKNPKWDPPTIEEVSASFIQSIFDSLDSSFTLKYCNNTDYFESPYKVYELPSAKEITDAIASYTDGITDKAKLIKDISSKYNSRNGVREKVLSFIS
;
A
#
# COMPACT_ATOMS: atom_id res chain seq x y z
N MET A 1 -1.51 -18.59 21.59
CA MET A 1 -1.85 -17.21 22.01
C MET A 1 -1.90 -16.27 20.79
N GLY A 2 -0.93 -16.35 19.87
CA GLY A 2 -0.92 -15.52 18.64
C GLY A 2 -2.04 -15.80 17.64
N GLU A 3 -2.38 -17.06 17.36
CA GLU A 3 -3.39 -17.39 16.33
C GLU A 3 -4.79 -16.83 16.61
N ASN A 4 -5.23 -16.83 17.87
CA ASN A 4 -6.51 -16.24 18.26
C ASN A 4 -6.49 -14.72 18.08
N PHE A 5 -5.41 -14.06 18.50
CA PHE A 5 -5.23 -12.61 18.33
C PHE A 5 -5.31 -12.21 16.85
N LEU A 6 -4.58 -12.91 15.98
CA LEU A 6 -4.57 -12.65 14.54
C LEU A 6 -5.94 -12.90 13.90
N SER A 7 -6.63 -13.97 14.33
CA SER A 7 -7.99 -14.24 13.86
C SER A 7 -8.96 -13.11 14.22
N GLU A 8 -8.84 -12.55 15.42
CA GLU A 8 -9.65 -11.40 15.88
C GLU A 8 -9.29 -10.12 15.10
N GLU A 9 -8.00 -9.83 14.93
CA GLU A 9 -7.51 -8.69 14.14
C GLU A 9 -8.04 -8.73 12.70
N TYR A 10 -7.92 -9.87 12.03
CA TYR A 10 -8.31 -9.98 10.63
C TYR A 10 -9.83 -9.96 10.46
N THR A 11 -10.57 -10.50 11.44
CA THR A 11 -12.03 -10.36 11.50
C THR A 11 -12.42 -8.89 11.63
N MET A 12 -11.70 -8.11 12.45
CA MET A 12 -11.90 -6.67 12.56
C MET A 12 -11.50 -5.93 11.26
N ASN A 13 -10.40 -6.28 10.59
CA ASN A 13 -10.03 -5.67 9.31
C ASN A 13 -11.12 -5.92 8.25
N HIS A 14 -11.68 -7.13 8.17
CA HIS A 14 -12.84 -7.43 7.32
C HIS A 14 -14.06 -6.59 7.69
N GLN A 15 -14.35 -6.43 8.99
CA GLN A 15 -15.43 -5.57 9.44
C GLN A 15 -15.23 -4.13 8.97
N LEU A 16 -14.03 -3.55 9.12
CA LEU A 16 -13.71 -2.21 8.63
C LEU A 16 -13.86 -2.09 7.11
N ALA A 17 -13.43 -3.11 6.37
CA ALA A 17 -13.57 -3.18 4.92
C ALA A 17 -15.04 -3.24 4.44
N THR A 18 -15.95 -3.73 5.28
CA THR A 18 -17.33 -4.05 4.88
C THR A 18 -18.41 -3.32 5.69
N ILE A 19 -18.00 -2.43 6.60
CA ILE A 19 -18.92 -1.66 7.43
C ILE A 19 -19.73 -0.70 6.55
N LYS A 20 -21.05 -0.68 6.76
CA LYS A 20 -21.99 0.15 5.97
C LYS A 20 -22.09 1.59 6.47
N LYS A 21 -21.29 1.96 7.47
CA LYS A 21 -21.21 3.33 7.99
C LYS A 21 -19.92 3.94 7.47
N PRO A 22 -19.91 5.22 7.05
CA PRO A 22 -18.66 5.88 6.70
C PRO A 22 -17.67 5.86 7.88
N VAL A 23 -16.42 5.54 7.57
CA VAL A 23 -15.30 5.59 8.52
C VAL A 23 -14.25 6.53 7.94
N VAL A 24 -13.79 7.48 8.75
CA VAL A 24 -12.70 8.39 8.40
C VAL A 24 -11.50 8.05 9.28
N ALA A 25 -10.44 7.51 8.68
CA ALA A 25 -9.19 7.24 9.36
C ALA A 25 -8.25 8.44 9.23
N MET A 26 -7.99 9.14 10.33
CA MET A 26 -6.99 10.21 10.40
C MET A 26 -5.64 9.61 10.78
N ILE A 27 -4.74 9.47 9.80
CA ILE A 27 -3.43 8.82 9.98
C ILE A 27 -2.32 9.84 10.30
N ASP A 28 -2.52 10.62 11.36
CA ASP A 28 -1.59 11.69 11.82
C ASP A 28 -0.42 11.13 12.66
N GLY A 29 0.60 10.58 11.98
CA GLY A 29 1.80 10.05 12.63
C GLY A 29 2.27 8.72 12.06
N VAL A 30 3.01 7.97 12.88
CA VAL A 30 3.52 6.64 12.50
C VAL A 30 2.36 5.67 12.32
N THR A 31 2.22 5.12 11.11
CA THR A 31 1.15 4.19 10.73
C THR A 31 1.78 2.97 10.06
N MET A 32 1.99 1.89 10.82
CA MET A 32 2.70 0.68 10.36
C MET A 32 1.97 -0.58 10.85
N GLY A 33 2.06 -1.69 10.10
CA GLY A 33 1.40 -2.96 10.42
C GLY A 33 -0.09 -2.80 10.75
N GLY A 34 -0.50 -3.17 11.96
CA GLY A 34 -1.89 -3.00 12.44
C GLY A 34 -2.46 -1.59 12.30
N GLY A 35 -1.63 -0.53 12.38
CA GLY A 35 -2.05 0.85 12.11
C GLY A 35 -2.51 1.08 10.67
N VAL A 36 -1.85 0.42 9.71
CA VAL A 36 -2.30 0.35 8.31
C VAL A 36 -3.59 -0.47 8.23
N GLY A 37 -3.69 -1.60 8.95
CA GLY A 37 -4.89 -2.43 9.00
C GLY A 37 -6.16 -1.76 9.49
N ILE A 38 -6.08 -0.82 10.44
CA ILE A 38 -7.25 -0.07 10.92
C ILE A 38 -7.60 1.15 10.04
N SER A 39 -6.80 1.45 9.02
CA SER A 39 -6.97 2.63 8.18
C SER A 39 -7.20 2.30 6.71
N VAL A 40 -6.40 1.42 6.12
CA VAL A 40 -6.34 1.20 4.66
C VAL A 40 -7.64 0.69 4.03
N HIS A 41 -8.47 0.02 4.83
CA HIS A 41 -9.78 -0.49 4.40
C HIS A 41 -10.93 0.51 4.57
N ALA A 42 -10.71 1.62 5.29
CA ALA A 42 -11.72 2.65 5.48
C ALA A 42 -11.93 3.44 4.17
N PRO A 43 -13.15 3.90 3.84
CA PRO A 43 -13.43 4.66 2.62
C PRO A 43 -12.65 5.98 2.55
N PHE A 44 -12.37 6.60 3.70
CA PHE A 44 -11.65 7.85 3.81
C PHE A 44 -10.44 7.69 4.72
N ARG A 45 -9.27 8.02 4.18
CA ARG A 45 -7.95 7.90 4.79
C ARG A 45 -7.26 9.24 4.63
N VAL A 46 -7.13 9.98 5.72
CA VAL A 46 -6.65 11.37 5.75
C VAL A 46 -5.23 11.38 6.29
N SER A 47 -4.24 11.58 5.41
CA SER A 47 -2.85 11.79 5.82
C SER A 47 -2.57 13.25 6.16
N THR A 48 -1.50 13.48 6.91
CA THR A 48 -0.97 14.80 7.26
C THR A 48 0.51 14.86 6.97
N GLU A 49 1.13 16.03 7.11
CA GLU A 49 2.59 16.17 7.01
C GLU A 49 3.37 15.33 8.04
N ARG A 50 2.71 14.80 9.08
CA ARG A 50 3.32 13.93 10.11
C ARG A 50 3.17 12.45 9.81
N THR A 51 2.35 12.07 8.83
CA THR A 51 2.17 10.66 8.46
C THR A 51 3.51 10.05 8.08
N LEU A 52 3.83 8.92 8.72
CA LEU A 52 4.94 8.05 8.34
C LEU A 52 4.40 6.64 8.19
N LEU A 53 4.07 6.28 6.95
CA LEU A 53 3.46 5.00 6.62
C LEU A 53 4.53 4.01 6.13
N ALA A 54 4.48 2.77 6.60
CA ALA A 54 5.33 1.69 6.07
C ALA A 54 4.72 0.31 6.39
N MET A 55 5.14 -0.68 5.62
CA MET A 55 4.91 -2.11 5.87
C MET A 55 6.27 -2.78 6.11
N PRO A 56 6.88 -2.67 7.32
CA PRO A 56 8.22 -3.15 7.59
C PRO A 56 8.29 -4.64 7.98
N GLU A 57 7.26 -5.43 7.68
CA GLU A 57 7.09 -6.80 8.19
C GLU A 57 8.22 -7.74 7.74
N THR A 58 8.73 -7.60 6.51
CA THR A 58 9.84 -8.41 6.01
C THR A 58 11.15 -8.19 6.79
N GLN A 59 11.28 -7.04 7.45
CA GLN A 59 12.44 -6.68 8.28
C GLN A 59 12.47 -7.44 9.61
N ILE A 60 11.32 -7.93 10.08
CA ILE A 60 11.19 -8.69 11.33
C ILE A 60 10.92 -10.18 11.09
N GLY A 61 11.19 -10.69 9.88
CA GLY A 61 10.91 -12.08 9.54
C GLY A 61 9.42 -12.39 9.42
N PHE A 62 8.63 -11.39 9.03
CA PHE A 62 7.18 -11.49 8.87
C PHE A 62 6.75 -11.13 7.45
N VAL A 63 5.45 -11.23 7.15
CA VAL A 63 4.89 -10.97 5.81
C VAL A 63 3.81 -9.89 5.88
N PRO A 64 3.50 -9.18 4.78
CA PRO A 64 2.38 -8.27 4.73
C PRO A 64 1.08 -8.95 5.20
N ASP A 65 0.49 -8.38 6.24
CA ASP A 65 -0.65 -8.90 7.00
C ASP A 65 -1.86 -7.97 6.88
N ILE A 66 -2.88 -8.12 7.74
CA ILE A 66 -4.04 -7.24 7.90
C ILE A 66 -4.91 -6.97 6.66
N GLY A 67 -4.82 -7.80 5.63
CA GLY A 67 -5.43 -7.60 4.32
C GLY A 67 -4.63 -6.66 3.41
N SER A 68 -3.39 -6.33 3.76
CA SER A 68 -2.54 -5.42 2.98
C SER A 68 -2.19 -6.00 1.64
N THR A 69 -2.14 -7.33 1.47
CA THR A 69 -1.88 -7.94 0.16
C THR A 69 -2.96 -7.58 -0.85
N PHE A 70 -4.22 -7.43 -0.40
CA PHE A 70 -5.32 -6.94 -1.24
C PHE A 70 -5.03 -5.54 -1.78
N VAL A 71 -4.54 -4.64 -0.93
CA VAL A 71 -4.24 -3.25 -1.27
C VAL A 71 -2.98 -3.16 -2.13
N LEU A 72 -1.89 -3.78 -1.69
CA LEU A 72 -0.59 -3.79 -2.37
C LEU A 72 -0.74 -4.31 -3.82
N ALA A 73 -1.51 -5.38 -4.02
CA ALA A 73 -1.75 -5.94 -5.35
C ALA A 73 -2.50 -5.01 -6.33
N ARG A 74 -3.13 -3.93 -5.82
CA ARG A 74 -3.97 -2.99 -6.58
C ARG A 74 -3.36 -1.60 -6.69
N LEU A 75 -2.19 -1.36 -6.10
CA LEU A 75 -1.46 -0.12 -6.29
C LEU A 75 -0.99 0.02 -7.74
N ASP A 76 -0.67 1.26 -8.14
CA ASP A 76 -0.24 1.55 -9.51
C ASP A 76 1.06 0.79 -9.86
N GLY A 77 1.03 0.07 -10.99
CA GLY A 77 2.18 -0.64 -11.52
C GLY A 77 2.70 -1.71 -10.56
N GLU A 78 4.01 -1.67 -10.28
CA GLU A 78 4.69 -2.60 -9.35
C GLU A 78 5.07 -1.92 -8.02
N LEU A 79 4.34 -0.87 -7.65
CA LEU A 79 4.54 -0.18 -6.36
C LEU A 79 4.22 -1.10 -5.18
N GLY A 80 3.20 -1.96 -5.29
CA GLY A 80 2.82 -2.93 -4.26
C GLY A 80 3.96 -3.85 -3.83
N PRO A 81 4.55 -4.65 -4.74
CA PRO A 81 5.71 -5.47 -4.44
C PRO A 81 6.89 -4.66 -3.92
N TYR A 82 7.18 -3.48 -4.49
CA TYR A 82 8.27 -2.64 -4.00
C TYR A 82 8.07 -2.28 -2.52
N LEU A 83 6.90 -1.76 -2.15
CA LEU A 83 6.60 -1.35 -0.77
C LEU A 83 6.53 -2.55 0.18
N GLY A 84 5.89 -3.64 -0.23
CA GLY A 84 5.73 -4.84 0.61
C GLY A 84 7.03 -5.61 0.84
N LEU A 85 7.99 -5.55 -0.10
CA LEU A 85 9.28 -6.21 0.06
C LEU A 85 10.30 -5.36 0.82
N THR A 86 10.35 -4.07 0.51
CA THR A 86 11.41 -3.17 1.04
C THR A 86 11.04 -2.50 2.36
N GLY A 87 9.74 -2.42 2.70
CA GLY A 87 9.26 -1.64 3.83
C GLY A 87 9.55 -0.14 3.70
N GLN A 88 9.69 0.36 2.46
CA GLN A 88 9.96 1.76 2.18
C GLN A 88 8.95 2.66 2.88
N ARG A 89 9.47 3.71 3.54
CA ARG A 89 8.65 4.66 4.28
C ARG A 89 8.08 5.73 3.34
N LEU A 90 6.78 5.94 3.44
CA LEU A 90 6.03 6.99 2.76
C LEU A 90 5.73 8.12 3.74
N LYS A 91 6.14 9.34 3.41
CA LYS A 91 5.97 10.51 4.28
C LYS A 91 4.86 11.41 3.77
N GLY A 92 3.91 11.74 4.64
CA GLY A 92 2.85 12.70 4.38
C GLY A 92 2.12 12.52 3.06
N ILE A 93 2.36 13.45 2.12
CA ILE A 93 1.71 13.47 0.80
C ILE A 93 2.05 12.22 -0.04
N ASP A 94 3.17 11.55 0.22
CA ASP A 94 3.50 10.28 -0.45
C ASP A 94 2.43 9.22 -0.20
N ALA A 95 1.78 9.22 0.97
CA ALA A 95 0.68 8.30 1.26
C ALA A 95 -0.51 8.52 0.30
N LEU A 96 -0.79 9.77 -0.10
CA LEU A 96 -1.84 10.09 -1.07
C LEU A 96 -1.46 9.58 -2.47
N TYR A 97 -0.27 9.94 -2.95
CA TYR A 97 0.14 9.61 -4.32
C TYR A 97 0.42 8.12 -4.54
N SER A 98 0.82 7.40 -3.49
CA SER A 98 0.98 5.94 -3.50
C SER A 98 -0.34 5.17 -3.41
N GLY A 99 -1.45 5.82 -3.06
CA GLY A 99 -2.78 5.20 -2.94
C GLY A 99 -3.17 4.71 -1.53
N PHE A 100 -2.31 4.86 -0.53
CA PHE A 100 -2.64 4.50 0.86
C PHE A 100 -3.59 5.50 1.54
N ALA A 101 -3.51 6.78 1.17
CA ALA A 101 -4.41 7.83 1.63
C ALA A 101 -5.34 8.28 0.49
N THR A 102 -6.55 8.69 0.86
CA THR A 102 -7.50 9.34 -0.05
C THR A 102 -7.32 10.84 -0.09
N HIS A 103 -6.95 11.44 1.04
CA HIS A 103 -6.88 12.89 1.23
C HIS A 103 -5.61 13.23 1.98
N HIS A 104 -5.12 14.45 1.77
CA HIS A 104 -4.02 15.02 2.54
C HIS A 104 -4.48 16.36 3.14
N VAL A 105 -4.38 16.48 4.45
CA VAL A 105 -4.85 17.65 5.22
C VAL A 105 -3.75 18.04 6.21
N ARG A 106 -3.51 19.34 6.40
CA ARG A 106 -2.56 19.80 7.41
C ARG A 106 -2.98 19.36 8.81
N SER A 107 -2.04 18.89 9.63
CA SER A 107 -2.34 18.45 11.01
C SER A 107 -3.04 19.53 11.85
N ALA A 108 -2.72 20.81 11.61
CA ALA A 108 -3.36 21.97 12.25
C ALA A 108 -4.87 22.09 11.99
N ASN A 109 -5.36 21.52 10.87
CA ASN A 109 -6.75 21.58 10.46
C ASN A 109 -7.57 20.36 10.93
N LEU A 110 -6.93 19.31 11.46
CA LEU A 110 -7.62 18.06 11.81
C LEU A 110 -8.72 18.25 12.84
N GLN A 111 -8.50 19.08 13.88
CA GLN A 111 -9.52 19.30 14.90
C GLN A 111 -10.75 20.00 14.35
N ALA A 112 -10.55 20.95 13.42
CA ALA A 112 -11.65 21.64 12.75
C ALA A 112 -12.43 20.69 11.84
N LEU A 113 -11.71 19.87 11.06
CA LEU A 113 -12.30 18.82 10.23
C LEU A 113 -13.13 17.83 11.06
N GLU A 114 -12.58 17.32 12.17
CA GLU A 114 -13.29 16.40 13.08
C GLU A 114 -14.60 17.02 13.57
N ASN A 115 -14.55 18.27 14.04
CA ASN A 115 -15.73 18.98 14.54
C ASN A 115 -16.80 19.15 13.45
N GLU A 116 -16.41 19.49 12.22
CA GLU A 116 -17.35 19.64 11.10
C GLU A 116 -17.96 18.28 10.71
N LEU A 117 -17.18 17.20 10.69
CA LEU A 117 -17.69 15.84 10.43
C LEU A 117 -18.70 15.38 11.48
N VAL A 118 -18.43 15.67 12.76
CA VAL A 118 -19.37 15.37 13.86
C VAL A 118 -20.67 16.18 13.71
N GLN A 119 -20.57 17.47 13.38
CA GLN A 119 -21.73 18.34 13.19
C GLN A 119 -22.54 17.96 11.94
N LEU A 120 -21.88 17.50 10.88
CA LEU A 120 -22.54 17.06 9.65
C LEU A 120 -23.48 15.88 9.90
N GLY A 121 -23.11 14.96 10.80
CA GLY A 121 -24.00 13.92 11.32
C GLY A 121 -24.64 13.01 10.25
N THR A 122 -23.98 12.85 9.10
CA THR A 122 -24.52 12.15 7.92
C THR A 122 -23.85 10.81 7.68
N GLY A 123 -24.58 9.88 7.05
CA GLY A 123 -24.03 8.65 6.47
C GLY A 123 -23.70 8.76 4.98
N ASP A 124 -23.90 9.95 4.38
CA ASP A 124 -23.65 10.21 2.96
C ASP A 124 -22.15 10.39 2.70
N TYR A 125 -21.57 9.43 1.98
CA TYR A 125 -20.15 9.41 1.64
C TYR A 125 -19.74 10.61 0.77
N ASP A 126 -20.59 11.09 -0.15
CA ASP A 126 -20.24 12.22 -1.03
C ASP A 126 -20.20 13.54 -0.26
N LEU A 127 -21.10 13.72 0.72
CA LEU A 127 -21.07 14.88 1.61
C LEU A 127 -19.85 14.85 2.55
N ILE A 128 -19.47 13.67 3.04
CA ILE A 128 -18.26 13.50 3.85
C ILE A 128 -17.01 13.81 3.02
N ASN A 129 -16.90 13.25 1.82
CA ASN A 129 -15.81 13.52 0.89
C ASN A 129 -15.69 15.03 0.63
N LYS A 130 -16.79 15.68 0.23
CA LYS A 130 -16.84 17.14 0.02
C LYS A 130 -16.42 17.93 1.25
N THR A 131 -16.71 17.44 2.45
CA THR A 131 -16.31 18.10 3.70
C THR A 131 -14.81 17.99 3.91
N ILE A 132 -14.22 16.81 3.72
CA ILE A 132 -12.76 16.62 3.82
C ILE A 132 -12.03 17.48 2.78
N GLU A 133 -12.53 17.55 1.54
CA GLU A 133 -11.95 18.37 0.47
C GLU A 133 -11.88 19.87 0.80
N LYS A 134 -12.71 20.41 1.69
CA LYS A 134 -12.59 21.82 2.12
C LYS A 134 -11.29 22.09 2.88
N TYR A 135 -10.70 21.05 3.47
CA TYR A 135 -9.50 21.13 4.29
C TYR A 135 -8.26 20.63 3.56
N THR A 136 -8.40 20.12 2.33
CA THR A 136 -7.26 19.76 1.50
C THR A 136 -6.66 21.03 0.90
N GLU A 137 -5.33 21.10 0.87
CA GLU A 137 -4.60 22.20 0.24
C GLU A 137 -3.90 21.65 -1.01
N PRO A 138 -3.75 22.48 -2.06
CA PRO A 138 -2.91 22.10 -3.18
C PRO A 138 -1.47 21.88 -2.70
N ASP A 139 -0.79 20.91 -3.30
CA ASP A 139 0.65 20.71 -3.08
C ASP A 139 1.40 21.85 -3.78
N LEU A 140 2.12 22.66 -3.02
CA LEU A 140 2.80 23.86 -3.51
C LEU A 140 4.30 23.78 -3.21
N ASP A 141 5.13 24.17 -4.18
CA ASP A 141 6.58 24.31 -4.00
C ASP A 141 6.93 25.53 -3.12
N SER A 142 8.23 25.70 -2.83
CA SER A 142 8.74 26.84 -2.05
C SER A 142 8.46 28.23 -2.68
N ALA A 143 8.11 28.27 -3.96
CA ALA A 143 7.74 29.48 -4.70
C ALA A 143 6.21 29.66 -4.82
N GLY A 144 5.40 28.74 -4.28
CA GLY A 144 3.94 28.78 -4.33
C GLY A 144 3.33 28.26 -5.62
N ASN A 145 4.07 27.53 -6.47
CA ASN A 145 3.54 26.87 -7.66
C ASN A 145 3.04 25.47 -7.33
N LEU A 146 2.04 24.98 -8.07
CA LEU A 146 1.60 23.58 -7.97
C LEU A 146 2.78 22.63 -8.18
N ALA A 147 2.99 21.74 -7.22
CA ALA A 147 4.08 20.77 -7.20
C ALA A 147 3.52 19.35 -7.17
N TYR A 148 4.19 18.42 -7.84
CA TYR A 148 3.98 17.00 -7.64
C TYR A 148 5.11 16.49 -6.74
N SER A 149 4.96 16.64 -5.42
CA SER A 149 6.01 16.36 -4.44
C SER A 149 6.12 14.87 -4.06
N TYR A 150 5.72 13.97 -4.95
CA TYR A 150 5.78 12.53 -4.69
C TYR A 150 7.22 12.03 -4.73
N SER A 151 7.76 11.62 -3.58
CA SER A 151 9.18 11.26 -3.44
C SER A 151 9.62 10.07 -4.29
N LEU A 152 8.70 9.15 -4.59
CA LEU A 152 8.97 8.00 -5.45
C LEU A 152 8.78 8.27 -6.94
N ALA A 153 8.26 9.44 -7.33
CA ALA A 153 7.99 9.78 -8.74
C ALA A 153 9.20 9.54 -9.67
N PRO A 154 10.44 9.94 -9.31
CA PRO A 154 11.62 9.71 -10.17
C PRO A 154 11.95 8.23 -10.38
N TYR A 155 11.49 7.35 -9.49
CA TYR A 155 11.84 5.93 -9.47
C TYR A 155 10.72 5.03 -10.00
N LEU A 156 9.51 5.54 -10.26
CA LEU A 156 8.35 4.71 -10.65
C LEU A 156 8.62 3.85 -11.90
N ASN A 157 9.32 4.41 -12.90
CA ASN A 157 9.68 3.65 -14.10
C ASN A 157 10.66 2.50 -13.78
N SER A 158 11.69 2.78 -12.97
CA SER A 158 12.64 1.75 -12.51
C SER A 158 11.99 0.72 -11.60
N ILE A 159 11.09 1.12 -10.71
CA ILE A 159 10.26 0.22 -9.90
C ILE A 159 9.47 -0.71 -10.81
N ASN A 160 8.73 -0.18 -11.78
CA ASN A 160 7.95 -0.98 -12.71
C ASN A 160 8.80 -1.94 -13.55
N ARG A 161 10.02 -1.55 -13.94
CA ARG A 161 10.92 -2.43 -14.69
C ARG A 161 11.55 -3.52 -13.82
N CYS A 162 11.97 -3.19 -12.60
CA CYS A 162 12.72 -4.08 -11.73
C CYS A 162 11.82 -5.01 -10.90
N PHE A 163 10.63 -4.56 -10.51
CA PHE A 163 9.72 -5.31 -9.62
C PHE A 163 8.60 -6.05 -10.35
N LYS A 164 8.63 -6.15 -11.69
CA LYS A 164 7.60 -6.86 -12.49
C LYS A 164 7.70 -8.40 -12.47
N PHE A 165 8.81 -8.95 -11.99
CA PHE A 165 9.08 -10.38 -12.08
C PHE A 165 8.36 -11.16 -10.98
N ASP A 166 8.29 -12.48 -11.15
CA ASP A 166 7.59 -13.39 -10.23
C ASP A 166 8.53 -14.02 -9.18
N THR A 167 9.85 -13.79 -9.29
CA THR A 167 10.81 -14.24 -8.29
C THR A 167 11.68 -13.10 -7.77
N VAL A 168 12.11 -13.21 -6.52
CA VAL A 168 12.96 -12.19 -5.86
C VAL A 168 14.34 -12.14 -6.52
N GLU A 169 14.85 -13.28 -6.98
CA GLU A 169 16.13 -13.38 -7.70
C GLU A 169 16.11 -12.57 -9.01
N GLN A 170 15.03 -12.66 -9.78
CA GLN A 170 14.88 -11.87 -11.00
C GLN A 170 14.76 -10.37 -10.70
N ILE A 171 14.10 -10.00 -9.58
CA ILE A 171 14.05 -8.61 -9.12
C ILE A 171 15.45 -8.11 -8.77
N ILE A 172 16.26 -8.92 -8.06
CA ILE A 172 17.64 -8.59 -7.71
C ILE A 172 18.50 -8.42 -8.97
N GLU A 173 18.41 -9.36 -9.92
CA GLU A 173 19.13 -9.26 -11.19
C GLU A 173 18.75 -7.99 -11.95
N ALA A 174 17.47 -7.66 -12.01
CA ALA A 174 16.99 -6.46 -12.68
C ALA A 174 17.48 -5.17 -11.99
N LEU A 175 17.52 -5.12 -10.66
CA LEU A 175 18.09 -4.01 -9.90
C LEU A 175 19.60 -3.87 -10.14
N GLN A 176 20.34 -4.97 -10.24
CA GLN A 176 21.77 -4.96 -10.56
C GLN A 176 22.05 -4.42 -11.98
N GLN A 177 21.11 -4.62 -12.91
CA GLN A 177 21.20 -4.18 -14.30
C GLN A 177 20.55 -2.80 -14.55
N GLU A 178 19.98 -2.15 -13.53
CA GLU A 178 19.32 -0.85 -13.68
C GLU A 178 20.35 0.25 -14.01
N THR A 179 20.05 1.07 -15.02
CA THR A 179 20.98 2.06 -15.56
C THR A 179 20.49 3.51 -15.42
N GLU A 180 19.18 3.72 -15.32
CA GLU A 180 18.60 5.06 -15.20
C GLU A 180 18.68 5.58 -13.76
N GLN A 181 18.54 4.69 -12.77
CA GLN A 181 18.47 5.05 -11.34
C GLN A 181 19.42 4.18 -10.48
N GLN A 182 20.71 4.15 -10.86
CA GLN A 182 21.72 3.28 -10.26
C GLN A 182 21.88 3.43 -8.73
N GLU A 183 21.89 4.65 -8.21
CA GLU A 183 22.04 4.88 -6.76
C GLU A 183 20.85 4.36 -5.97
N TRP A 184 19.63 4.59 -6.47
CA TRP A 184 18.41 4.06 -5.88
C TRP A 184 18.39 2.53 -5.93
N ALA A 185 18.78 1.94 -7.06
CA ALA A 185 18.82 0.49 -7.23
C ALA A 185 19.81 -0.17 -6.27
N SER A 186 21.02 0.41 -6.12
CA SER A 186 22.03 -0.06 -5.15
C SER A 186 21.51 -0.03 -3.71
N LYS A 187 20.90 1.09 -3.28
CA LYS A 187 20.32 1.20 -1.94
C LYS A 187 19.16 0.22 -1.73
N THR A 188 18.35 -0.01 -2.76
CA THR A 188 17.25 -0.98 -2.70
C THR A 188 17.76 -2.41 -2.57
N LEU A 189 18.84 -2.77 -3.29
CA LEU A 189 19.51 -4.07 -3.14
C LEU A 189 20.05 -4.26 -1.72
N GLU A 190 20.75 -3.26 -1.17
CA GLU A 190 21.24 -3.29 0.21
C GLU A 190 20.09 -3.50 1.21
N LEU A 191 18.97 -2.83 1.02
CA LEU A 191 17.77 -3.03 1.85
C LEU A 191 17.26 -4.46 1.74
N LEU A 192 17.05 -4.99 0.53
CA LEU A 192 16.53 -6.35 0.34
C LEU A 192 17.44 -7.41 0.97
N HIS A 193 18.76 -7.26 0.88
CA HIS A 193 19.70 -8.20 1.49
C HIS A 193 19.70 -8.18 3.04
N MET A 194 19.12 -7.15 3.67
CA MET A 194 18.94 -7.12 5.12
C MET A 194 17.64 -7.78 5.60
N MET A 195 16.68 -8.04 4.70
CA MET A 195 15.39 -8.62 5.06
C MET A 195 15.46 -10.15 5.16
N SER A 196 14.47 -10.77 5.81
CA SER A 196 14.36 -12.23 5.85
C SER A 196 14.16 -12.78 4.42
N PRO A 197 15.06 -13.67 3.94
CA PRO A 197 14.95 -14.26 2.61
C PRO A 197 13.64 -15.01 2.38
N THR A 198 13.19 -15.77 3.38
CA THR A 198 11.92 -16.50 3.34
C THR A 198 10.74 -15.53 3.25
N SER A 199 10.76 -14.47 4.05
CA SER A 199 9.71 -13.46 4.08
C SER A 199 9.59 -12.71 2.77
N LEU A 200 10.71 -12.36 2.12
CA LEU A 200 10.69 -11.73 0.80
C LEU A 200 9.97 -12.59 -0.24
N LYS A 201 10.32 -13.89 -0.33
CA LYS A 201 9.69 -14.78 -1.31
C LYS A 201 8.22 -15.04 -1.03
N LEU A 202 7.86 -15.25 0.24
CA LEU A 202 6.45 -15.39 0.65
C LEU A 202 5.65 -14.13 0.31
N SER A 203 6.17 -12.95 0.64
CA SER A 203 5.49 -11.68 0.41
C SER A 203 5.25 -11.42 -1.07
N LEU A 204 6.25 -11.67 -1.92
CA LEU A 204 6.09 -11.52 -3.37
C LEU A 204 4.99 -12.45 -3.89
N GLU A 205 5.04 -13.74 -3.54
CA GLU A 205 4.06 -14.74 -3.98
C GLU A 205 2.64 -14.39 -3.48
N MET A 206 2.50 -13.94 -2.23
CA MET A 206 1.22 -13.46 -1.68
C MET A 206 0.65 -12.29 -2.48
N ILE A 207 1.47 -11.27 -2.77
CA ILE A 207 1.04 -10.09 -3.54
C ILE A 207 0.66 -10.46 -4.97
N ARG A 208 1.40 -11.39 -5.61
CA ARG A 208 1.08 -11.88 -6.96
C ARG A 208 -0.27 -12.60 -7.01
N ARG A 209 -0.52 -13.51 -6.07
CA ARG A 209 -1.82 -14.21 -5.96
C ARG A 209 -2.97 -13.26 -5.65
N ALA A 210 -2.73 -12.27 -4.78
CA ALA A 210 -3.73 -11.30 -4.36
C ALA A 210 -4.30 -10.43 -5.51
N LYS A 211 -3.60 -10.32 -6.65
CA LYS A 211 -4.09 -9.65 -7.87
C LYS A 211 -5.40 -10.27 -8.39
N HIS A 212 -5.67 -11.53 -8.09
CA HIS A 212 -6.84 -12.27 -8.56
C HIS A 212 -7.77 -12.73 -7.43
N MET A 213 -7.55 -12.23 -6.21
CA MET A 213 -8.31 -12.62 -5.03
C MET A 213 -9.24 -11.52 -4.56
N SER A 214 -10.39 -11.90 -4.01
CA SER A 214 -11.27 -11.01 -3.26
C SER A 214 -10.67 -10.65 -1.89
N ILE A 215 -11.22 -9.64 -1.22
CA ILE A 215 -10.76 -9.24 0.13
C ILE A 215 -10.80 -10.41 1.13
N LYS A 216 -11.84 -11.26 1.10
CA LYS A 216 -11.89 -12.46 1.96
C LYS A 216 -10.85 -13.50 1.60
N GLN A 217 -10.61 -13.70 0.31
CA GLN A 217 -9.59 -14.64 -0.14
C GLN A 217 -8.19 -14.20 0.31
N CYS A 218 -7.88 -12.90 0.20
CA CYS A 218 -6.64 -12.33 0.74
C CYS A 218 -6.53 -12.55 2.25
N LEU A 219 -7.55 -12.17 3.04
CA LEU A 219 -7.51 -12.32 4.50
C LEU A 219 -7.41 -13.80 4.94
N ASN A 220 -8.10 -14.72 4.26
CA ASN A 220 -8.01 -16.15 4.53
C ASN A 220 -6.62 -16.71 4.21
N MET A 221 -6.03 -16.31 3.07
CA MET A 221 -4.67 -16.69 2.69
C MET A 221 -3.65 -16.16 3.70
N GLU A 222 -3.70 -14.86 3.98
CA GLU A 222 -2.80 -14.21 4.93
C GLU A 222 -2.89 -14.86 6.30
N THR A 223 -4.09 -15.18 6.82
CA THR A 223 -4.24 -15.80 8.15
C THR A 223 -3.45 -17.09 8.25
N GLN A 224 -3.61 -17.97 7.25
CA GLN A 224 -2.96 -19.27 7.26
C GLN A 224 -1.44 -19.15 7.13
N ILE A 225 -0.95 -18.22 6.32
CA ILE A 225 0.49 -17.97 6.15
C ILE A 225 1.06 -17.37 7.42
N VAL A 226 0.44 -16.32 7.96
CA VAL A 226 0.89 -15.64 9.17
C VAL A 226 0.90 -16.56 10.38
N CYS A 227 -0.09 -17.44 10.56
CA CYS A 227 -0.07 -18.44 11.63
C CYS A 227 1.14 -19.39 11.54
N ARG A 228 1.67 -19.65 10.33
CA ARG A 228 2.92 -20.40 10.14
C ARG A 228 4.14 -19.51 10.39
N THR A 229 4.13 -18.29 9.87
CA THR A 229 5.25 -17.35 9.99
C THR A 229 5.55 -17.00 11.45
N ILE A 230 4.53 -16.81 12.30
CA ILE A 230 4.76 -16.54 13.74
C ILE A 230 5.40 -17.71 14.51
N GLN A 231 5.44 -18.91 13.91
CA GLN A 231 6.10 -20.10 14.46
C GLN A 231 7.49 -20.32 13.85
N SER A 232 7.90 -19.50 12.88
CA SER A 232 9.16 -19.62 12.16
C SER A 232 10.33 -19.04 12.94
N HIS A 233 11.53 -19.54 12.66
CA HIS A 233 12.78 -19.01 13.20
C HIS A 233 12.95 -17.51 12.93
N ASP A 234 12.78 -17.11 11.66
CA ASP A 234 12.99 -15.72 11.23
C ASP A 234 12.10 -14.74 11.97
N PHE A 235 10.84 -15.08 12.27
CA PHE A 235 9.96 -14.20 13.04
C PHE A 235 10.49 -13.97 14.47
N PHE A 236 10.88 -15.04 15.16
CA PHE A 236 11.42 -14.93 16.52
C PHE A 236 12.74 -14.14 16.54
N GLU A 237 13.64 -14.43 15.62
CA GLU A 237 14.93 -13.74 15.48
C GLU A 237 14.74 -12.26 15.14
N GLY A 238 13.91 -11.95 14.15
CA GLY A 238 13.64 -10.59 13.71
C GLY A 238 13.00 -9.73 14.80
N VAL A 239 11.98 -10.25 15.49
CA VAL A 239 11.36 -9.57 16.63
C VAL A 239 12.37 -9.36 17.76
N SER A 240 13.18 -10.37 18.09
CA SER A 240 14.22 -10.25 19.12
C SER A 240 15.20 -9.14 18.77
N GLU A 241 15.82 -9.19 17.60
CA GLU A 241 16.93 -8.30 17.23
C GLU A 241 16.50 -6.86 16.95
N LEU A 242 15.25 -6.62 16.54
CA LEU A 242 14.77 -5.27 16.24
C LEU A 242 14.02 -4.61 17.41
N LEU A 243 13.26 -5.39 18.20
CA LEU A 243 12.35 -4.83 19.21
C LEU A 243 12.80 -5.09 20.64
N ILE A 244 13.44 -6.24 20.90
CA ILE A 244 13.83 -6.66 22.25
C ILE A 244 15.28 -6.26 22.55
N THR A 245 16.24 -6.87 21.85
CA THR A 245 17.69 -6.63 22.04
C THR A 245 18.16 -5.38 21.30
N LYS A 246 17.47 -4.99 20.21
CA LYS A 246 17.71 -3.78 19.41
C LYS A 246 19.11 -3.71 18.79
N THR A 247 19.72 -4.86 18.51
CA THR A 247 21.00 -4.97 17.79
C THR A 247 20.87 -4.60 16.30
N LYS A 248 19.66 -4.77 15.73
CA LYS A 248 19.36 -4.61 14.30
C LYS A 248 20.23 -5.48 13.39
N ASN A 249 20.60 -6.68 13.83
CA ASN A 249 21.43 -7.61 13.07
C ASN A 249 20.90 -9.07 13.12
N PRO A 250 19.66 -9.31 12.67
CA PRO A 250 19.05 -10.63 12.66
C PRO A 250 19.86 -11.65 11.88
N LYS A 251 19.91 -12.88 12.39
CA LYS A 251 20.52 -14.04 11.74
C LYS A 251 19.44 -14.90 11.11
N TRP A 252 19.11 -14.63 9.85
CA TRP A 252 18.08 -15.37 9.14
C TRP A 252 18.46 -16.84 8.88
N ASP A 253 17.46 -17.71 8.85
CA ASP A 253 17.58 -19.12 8.49
C ASP A 253 16.50 -19.50 7.45
N PRO A 254 16.88 -19.69 6.16
CA PRO A 254 18.24 -19.60 5.63
C PRO A 254 18.77 -18.15 5.50
N PRO A 255 20.10 -17.95 5.47
CA PRO A 255 20.74 -16.62 5.48
C PRO A 255 20.70 -15.88 4.13
N THR A 256 20.45 -16.58 3.03
CA THR A 256 20.49 -16.01 1.67
C THR A 256 19.22 -16.33 0.88
N ILE A 257 18.95 -15.53 -0.15
CA ILE A 257 17.75 -15.67 -0.99
C ILE A 257 17.84 -16.93 -1.85
N GLU A 258 19.03 -17.27 -2.32
CA GLU A 258 19.30 -18.42 -3.17
C GLU A 258 19.06 -19.76 -2.43
N GLU A 259 19.25 -19.78 -1.11
CA GLU A 259 19.05 -20.97 -0.28
C GLU A 259 17.57 -21.29 -0.01
N VAL A 260 16.66 -20.31 -0.16
CA VAL A 260 15.21 -20.55 -0.06
C VAL A 260 14.72 -21.18 -1.35
N SER A 261 14.52 -22.50 -1.38
CA SER A 261 14.05 -23.16 -2.61
C SER A 261 12.63 -22.73 -3.04
N ALA A 262 12.39 -22.61 -4.35
CA ALA A 262 11.07 -22.30 -4.89
C ALA A 262 10.02 -23.39 -4.53
N SER A 263 10.44 -24.65 -4.45
CA SER A 263 9.57 -25.76 -4.04
C SER A 263 9.15 -25.67 -2.57
N PHE A 264 10.01 -25.16 -1.69
CA PHE A 264 9.65 -24.89 -0.30
C PHE A 264 8.53 -23.84 -0.22
N ILE A 265 8.70 -22.70 -0.92
CA ILE A 265 7.66 -21.66 -0.98
C ILE A 265 6.36 -22.23 -1.54
N GLN A 266 6.41 -22.92 -2.68
CA GLN A 266 5.22 -23.51 -3.28
C GLN A 266 4.53 -24.51 -2.33
N SER A 267 5.29 -25.33 -1.59
CA SER A 267 4.73 -26.29 -0.65
C SER A 267 3.91 -25.64 0.48
N ILE A 268 4.27 -24.41 0.89
CA ILE A 268 3.48 -23.65 1.86
C ILE A 268 2.11 -23.34 1.28
N PHE A 269 2.05 -22.84 0.04
CA PHE A 269 0.81 -22.51 -0.64
C PHE A 269 -0.03 -23.74 -1.00
N ASP A 270 0.59 -24.84 -1.42
CA ASP A 270 -0.10 -26.11 -1.71
C ASP A 270 -0.72 -26.73 -0.46
N SER A 271 -0.15 -26.43 0.71
CA SER A 271 -0.65 -26.90 2.01
C SER A 271 -1.73 -26.01 2.63
N LEU A 272 -2.13 -24.92 1.96
CA LEU A 272 -3.22 -24.08 2.44
C LEU A 272 -4.55 -24.83 2.30
N ASP A 273 -5.34 -24.78 3.37
CA ASP A 273 -6.69 -25.32 3.35
C ASP A 273 -7.59 -24.39 2.54
N SER A 274 -8.04 -24.86 1.37
CA SER A 274 -8.94 -24.11 0.49
C SER A 274 -10.35 -23.94 1.07
N SER A 275 -10.71 -24.74 2.08
CA SER A 275 -11.97 -24.63 2.82
C SER A 275 -11.88 -23.72 4.05
N PHE A 276 -10.66 -23.29 4.42
CA PHE A 276 -10.46 -22.39 5.55
C PHE A 276 -11.19 -21.07 5.33
N THR A 277 -11.93 -20.65 6.35
CA THR A 277 -12.53 -19.33 6.40
C THR A 277 -12.44 -18.76 7.81
N LEU A 278 -12.01 -17.51 7.90
CA LEU A 278 -12.17 -16.73 9.12
C LEU A 278 -13.65 -16.64 9.51
N LYS A 279 -13.90 -16.43 10.81
CA LYS A 279 -15.23 -16.18 11.35
C LYS A 279 -15.64 -14.73 11.09
N TYR A 280 -16.02 -14.44 9.86
CA TYR A 280 -16.47 -13.11 9.46
C TYR A 280 -17.80 -12.71 10.12
N CYS A 281 -17.96 -11.41 10.38
CA CYS A 281 -19.20 -10.86 10.94
C CYS A 281 -20.29 -10.62 9.90
N ASN A 282 -19.95 -10.68 8.61
CA ASN A 282 -20.91 -10.62 7.50
C ASN A 282 -20.36 -11.32 6.25
N ASN A 283 -21.22 -11.48 5.24
CA ASN A 283 -20.89 -12.18 4.02
C ASN A 283 -20.33 -11.30 2.88
N THR A 284 -20.22 -9.98 3.08
CA THR A 284 -19.73 -9.04 2.05
C THR A 284 -18.32 -9.39 1.63
N ASP A 285 -18.10 -9.41 0.32
CA ASP A 285 -16.82 -9.68 -0.31
C ASP A 285 -16.77 -8.96 -1.66
N TYR A 286 -15.57 -8.59 -2.10
CA TYR A 286 -15.38 -7.85 -3.35
C TYR A 286 -13.96 -8.03 -3.88
N PHE A 287 -13.82 -7.93 -5.21
CA PHE A 287 -12.54 -7.96 -5.91
C PHE A 287 -11.91 -6.57 -6.05
N GLU A 288 -12.69 -5.50 -5.91
CA GLU A 288 -12.23 -4.12 -5.97
C GLU A 288 -12.94 -3.33 -4.87
N SER A 289 -12.22 -2.38 -4.26
CA SER A 289 -12.80 -1.54 -3.22
C SER A 289 -14.02 -0.77 -3.77
N PRO A 290 -15.18 -0.81 -3.12
CA PRO A 290 -16.36 -0.04 -3.54
C PRO A 290 -16.15 1.48 -3.37
N TYR A 291 -15.06 1.89 -2.70
CA TYR A 291 -14.76 3.27 -2.35
C TYR A 291 -13.68 3.91 -3.22
N LYS A 292 -13.24 3.23 -4.30
CA LYS A 292 -12.19 3.72 -5.22
C LYS A 292 -12.50 5.09 -5.83
N VAL A 293 -13.77 5.47 -5.92
CA VAL A 293 -14.21 6.80 -6.39
C VAL A 293 -13.66 7.96 -5.54
N TYR A 294 -13.30 7.68 -4.29
CA TYR A 294 -12.71 8.66 -3.36
C TYR A 294 -11.18 8.58 -3.31
N GLU A 295 -10.53 7.97 -4.30
CA GLU A 295 -9.07 7.91 -4.46
C GLU A 295 -8.61 8.82 -5.60
N LEU A 296 -7.30 9.00 -5.76
CA LEU A 296 -6.76 9.60 -6.99
C LEU A 296 -6.93 8.62 -8.16
N PRO A 297 -7.08 9.11 -9.41
CA PRO A 297 -7.14 8.24 -10.57
C PRO A 297 -5.92 7.32 -10.62
N SER A 298 -6.14 6.05 -10.95
CA SER A 298 -5.06 5.09 -11.18
C SER A 298 -4.25 5.44 -12.42
N ALA A 299 -3.01 4.98 -12.46
CA ALA A 299 -2.12 5.09 -13.63
C ALA A 299 -2.79 4.55 -14.90
N LYS A 300 -3.53 3.45 -14.76
CA LYS A 300 -4.30 2.84 -15.85
C LYS A 300 -5.40 3.76 -16.36
N GLU A 301 -6.21 4.35 -15.48
CA GLU A 301 -7.26 5.28 -15.88
C GLU A 301 -6.70 6.52 -16.59
N ILE A 302 -5.55 7.02 -16.14
CA ILE A 302 -4.86 8.14 -16.79
C ILE A 302 -4.35 7.73 -18.17
N THR A 303 -3.70 6.57 -18.28
CA THR A 303 -3.14 6.09 -19.56
C THR A 303 -4.23 5.74 -20.57
N ASP A 304 -5.31 5.08 -20.14
CA ASP A 304 -6.48 4.79 -20.98
C ASP A 304 -7.16 6.09 -21.44
N ALA A 305 -7.24 7.10 -20.56
CA ALA A 305 -7.72 8.43 -20.93
C ALA A 305 -6.81 9.09 -21.96
N ILE A 306 -5.48 9.09 -21.78
CA ILE A 306 -4.51 9.63 -22.75
C ILE A 306 -4.67 8.96 -24.12
N ALA A 307 -4.75 7.63 -24.15
CA ALA A 307 -4.87 6.86 -25.39
C ALA A 307 -6.16 7.16 -26.17
N SER A 308 -7.22 7.62 -25.50
CA SER A 308 -8.49 7.98 -26.13
C SER A 308 -8.47 9.33 -26.88
N TYR A 309 -7.43 10.16 -26.71
CA TYR A 309 -7.26 11.41 -27.48
C TYR A 309 -6.53 11.09 -28.79
N THR A 310 -7.31 10.97 -29.88
CA THR A 310 -6.89 10.47 -31.20
C THR A 310 -5.91 11.35 -31.99
N ASP A 311 -5.66 12.60 -31.61
CA ASP A 311 -4.81 13.54 -32.38
C ASP A 311 -3.49 13.92 -31.65
N GLY A 312 -3.00 13.03 -30.80
CA GLY A 312 -1.90 13.33 -29.88
C GLY A 312 -2.33 14.34 -28.81
N ILE A 313 -1.48 14.58 -27.81
CA ILE A 313 -1.79 15.54 -26.73
C ILE A 313 -1.58 16.99 -27.24
N THR A 314 -2.35 17.41 -28.24
CA THR A 314 -2.34 18.80 -28.73
C THR A 314 -3.00 19.76 -27.73
N ASP A 315 -3.87 19.26 -26.85
CA ASP A 315 -4.49 20.04 -25.78
C ASP A 315 -4.34 19.35 -24.40
N LYS A 316 -3.13 19.46 -23.82
CA LYS A 316 -2.81 19.01 -22.45
C LYS A 316 -3.78 19.59 -21.42
N ALA A 317 -4.24 20.83 -21.62
CA ALA A 317 -5.13 21.52 -20.70
C ALA A 317 -6.53 20.90 -20.69
N LYS A 318 -7.04 20.49 -21.86
CA LYS A 318 -8.32 19.77 -21.97
C LYS A 318 -8.27 18.40 -21.31
N LEU A 319 -7.22 17.59 -21.53
CA LEU A 319 -7.07 16.29 -20.86
C LEU A 319 -7.10 16.44 -19.33
N ILE A 320 -6.31 17.36 -18.79
CA ILE A 320 -6.27 17.64 -17.35
C ILE A 320 -7.66 18.04 -16.85
N LYS A 321 -8.35 18.94 -17.56
CA LYS A 321 -9.69 19.41 -17.19
C LYS A 321 -10.71 18.27 -17.21
N ASP A 322 -10.69 17.43 -18.24
CA ASP A 322 -11.63 16.34 -18.42
C ASP A 322 -11.44 15.28 -17.33
N ILE A 323 -10.20 14.88 -17.03
CA ILE A 323 -9.92 13.95 -15.90
C ILE A 323 -10.26 14.62 -14.57
N SER A 324 -9.80 15.84 -14.32
CA SER A 324 -10.06 16.54 -13.05
C SER A 324 -11.57 16.67 -12.79
N SER A 325 -12.38 16.96 -13.81
CA SER A 325 -13.83 17.08 -13.67
C SER A 325 -14.52 15.78 -13.22
N LYS A 326 -14.01 14.61 -13.64
CA LYS A 326 -14.52 13.30 -13.19
C LYS A 326 -14.27 13.05 -11.71
N TYR A 327 -13.24 13.70 -11.16
CA TYR A 327 -12.83 13.63 -9.76
C TYR A 327 -13.16 14.93 -9.00
N ASN A 328 -14.18 15.67 -9.45
CA ASN A 328 -14.67 16.91 -8.81
C ASN A 328 -13.58 17.98 -8.57
N SER A 329 -12.57 18.04 -9.43
CA SER A 329 -11.42 18.95 -9.33
C SER A 329 -10.65 18.84 -8.01
N ARG A 330 -10.61 17.63 -7.45
CA ARG A 330 -9.87 17.29 -6.23
C ARG A 330 -8.38 17.62 -6.34
N ASN A 331 -7.82 18.08 -5.21
CA ASN A 331 -6.38 18.31 -5.06
C ASN A 331 -5.55 17.02 -5.25
N GLY A 332 -4.45 17.09 -5.99
CA GLY A 332 -3.59 15.94 -6.31
C GLY A 332 -3.92 15.27 -7.65
N VAL A 333 -5.15 15.41 -8.17
CA VAL A 333 -5.54 14.81 -9.46
C VAL A 333 -4.79 15.46 -10.60
N ARG A 334 -4.75 16.79 -10.62
CA ARG A 334 -4.07 17.55 -11.67
C ARG A 334 -2.58 17.26 -11.68
N GLU A 335 -1.95 17.26 -10.51
CA GLU A 335 -0.52 17.02 -10.30
C GLU A 335 -0.14 15.61 -10.74
N LYS A 336 -0.94 14.61 -10.36
CA LYS A 336 -0.76 13.23 -10.80
C LYS A 336 -0.93 13.10 -12.31
N VAL A 337 -1.96 13.69 -12.93
CA VAL A 337 -2.11 13.64 -14.40
C VAL A 337 -0.95 14.31 -15.11
N LEU A 338 -0.48 15.45 -14.60
CA LEU A 338 0.68 16.17 -15.16
C LEU A 338 1.93 15.28 -15.20
N SER A 339 2.15 14.44 -14.19
CA SER A 339 3.32 13.55 -14.15
C SER A 339 3.33 12.45 -15.22
N PHE A 340 2.19 12.17 -15.87
CA PHE A 340 2.10 11.19 -16.97
C PHE A 340 2.26 11.82 -18.36
N ILE A 341 2.19 13.14 -18.45
CA ILE A 341 2.23 13.89 -19.73
C ILE A 341 3.38 14.89 -19.81
N SER A 342 4.16 15.04 -18.73
CA SER A 342 5.46 15.72 -18.67
C SER A 342 6.52 14.81 -19.29
#